data_AF-A0A429FVS2-F1
#
_entry.id   AF-A0A429FVS2-F1
#
_cell.length_a   1.000
_cell.length_b   1.000
_cell.length_c   1.000
_cell.angle_alpha   90.00
_cell.angle_beta   90.00
_cell.angle_gamma   90.00
#
_symmetry.space_group_name_H-M   'P 1'
#
loop_
_entity.id
_entity.type
_entity.pdbx_description
1 polymer ?
#
loop_
_entity_poly.entity_id
_entity_poly.type
_entity_poly.pdbx_seq_one_letter_code
_entity_poly.pdbx_strand_id
1 'polypeptide(L)' 'MIEVWTTPDFVEYETPMEVTAYAARMED' A
#
# COMPACT_ATOMS: atom_id res chain seq x y z
N MET A 1 25.46 -1.81 14.69
CA MET A 1 24.00 -1.71 14.63
C MET A 1 23.53 -2.74 13.62
N ILE A 2 22.62 -3.64 13.99
CA ILE A 2 22.04 -4.60 13.05
C ILE A 2 20.89 -3.88 12.36
N GLU A 3 20.96 -3.70 11.04
CA GLU A 3 19.84 -3.18 10.26
C GLU A 3 18.73 -4.24 10.26
N VAL A 4 17.68 -3.98 11.03
CA VAL A 4 16.48 -4.80 11.05
C VAL A 4 15.62 -4.36 9.87
N TRP A 5 15.65 -5.16 8.81
CA TRP A 5 14.77 -4.98 7.66
C TRP A 5 13.39 -5.56 8.01
N THR A 6 12.40 -4.67 8.17
CA THR A 6 11.00 -5.07 8.34
C THR A 6 10.34 -5.14 6.97
N THR A 7 9.57 -6.19 6.71
CA THR A 7 8.73 -6.26 5.51
C THR A 7 7.70 -5.12 5.56
N PRO A 8 7.56 -4.32 4.50
CA PRO A 8 6.51 -3.31 4.47
C PRO A 8 5.14 -3.98 4.45
N ASP A 9 4.18 -3.40 5.15
CA ASP A 9 2.79 -3.84 5.11
C ASP A 9 2.18 -3.45 3.76
N PHE A 10 1.91 -4.46 2.93
CA PHE A 10 1.21 -4.27 1.66
C PHE A 10 -0.29 -4.45 1.89
N VAL A 11 -1.08 -3.52 1.34
CA VAL A 11 -2.52 -3.72 1.21
C VAL A 11 -2.76 -4.46 -0.11
N GLU A 12 -3.29 -5.68 0.00
CA GLU A 12 -3.75 -6.44 -1.16
C GLU A 12 -5.15 -5.97 -1.56
N TYR A 13 -5.34 -5.74 -2.85
CA TYR A 13 -6.61 -5.36 -3.44
C TYR A 13 -7.07 -6.46 -4.38
N GLU A 14 -8.35 -6.82 -4.32
CA GLU A 14 -8.91 -7.88 -5.15
C GLU A 14 -9.17 -7.38 -6.59
N THR A 15 -9.37 -6.07 -6.76
CA THR A 15 -9.67 -5.47 -8.06
C THR A 15 -8.78 -4.24 -8.36
N PRO A 16 -8.44 -4.00 -9.64
CA PRO A 16 -7.75 -2.78 -10.05
C PRO A 16 -8.50 -1.50 -9.67
N MET A 17 -9.83 -1.55 -9.62
CA MET A 17 -10.68 -0.41 -9.27
C MET A 17 -10.46 0.05 -7.83
N GLU A 18 -10.22 -0.88 -6.89
CA GLU A 18 -9.93 -0.56 -5.49
C GLU A 18 -8.59 0.16 -5.35
N VAL A 19 -7.59 -0.24 -6.15
CA VAL A 19 -6.30 0.46 -6.23
C VAL A 19 -6.49 1.90 -6.69
N THR A 20 -7.27 2.11 -7.76
CA THR A 20 -7.57 3.46 -8.27
C THR A 20 -8.34 4.29 -7.24
N ALA A 21 -9.33 3.71 -6.56
CA ALA A 21 -10.11 4.39 -5.53
C ALA A 21 -9.26 4.76 -4.31
N TYR A 22 -8.29 3.92 -3.93
CA TYR A 22 -7.32 4.25 -2.87
C TYR A 22 -6.40 5.40 -3.28
N ALA A 23 -5.83 5.35 -4.50
CA ALA A 23 -4.95 6.41 -5.01
C ALA A 23 -5.66 7.77 -5.00
N ALA A 24 -6.91 7.81 -5.47
CA ALA A 24 -7.71 9.04 -5.48
C ALA A 24 -8.01 9.61 -4.08
N ARG A 25 -8.01 8.78 -3.00
CA ARG A 25 -8.18 9.25 -1.62
C ARG A 25 -6.89 9.74 -0.98
N MET A 26 -5.73 9.35 -1.52
CA MET A 26 -4.41 9.77 -1.03
C MET A 26 -3.95 11.10 -1.62
N GLU A 27 -4.59 11.55 -2.70
CA GLU A 27 -4.32 12.84 -3.36
C GLU A 27 -5.10 14.03 -2.75
N ASP A 28 -5.94 13.78 -1.75
CA ASP A 28 -6.68 14.78 -0.94
C ASP A 28 -5.99 15.00 0.42
#